data_AF-A0A931M3R9-F1
#
_entry.id   AF-A0A931M3R9-F1
#
_cell.length_a   1.000
_cell.length_b   1.000
_cell.length_c   1.000
_cell.angle_alpha   90.00
_cell.angle_beta   90.00
_cell.angle_gamma   90.00
#
_symmetry.space_group_name_H-M   'P 1'
#
loop_
_entity.id
_entity.type
_entity.pdbx_description
1 polymer ?
#
loop_
_entity_poly.entity_id
_entity_poly.type
_entity_poly.pdbx_seq_one_letter_code
_entity_poly.pdbx_strand_id
1 'polypeptide(L)'
;MHSELTILIITAIGIACLHTALGPDHYLPFIALSKTRGWSFGKTLLWVIVCGCGHVWSSVLLGLGGAALGWSLSKLSWMENIRGGIAGWALLIFGLLYGIWG
;
A
#
# COMPACT_ATOMS: atom_id res chain seq x y z
N MET A 1 -1.86 13.14 21.65
CA MET A 1 -2.39 13.84 20.46
C MET A 1 -1.29 14.44 19.57
N HIS A 2 -0.55 15.49 19.97
CA HIS A 2 0.48 16.07 19.08
C HIS A 2 1.63 15.11 18.77
N SER A 3 2.13 14.37 19.76
CA SER A 3 3.24 13.42 19.54
C SER A 3 2.85 12.24 18.64
N GLU A 4 1.63 11.72 18.78
CA GLU A 4 1.14 10.59 17.96
C GLU A 4 0.99 11.00 16.49
N LEU A 5 0.42 12.17 16.23
CA LEU A 5 0.30 12.70 14.88
C LEU A 5 1.68 12.93 14.25
N THR A 6 2.62 13.49 15.01
CA THR A 6 4.00 13.68 14.54
C THR A 6 4.66 12.35 14.20
N ILE A 7 4.51 11.32 15.05
CA ILE A 7 5.04 9.98 14.78
C ILE A 7 4.40 9.41 13.50
N LEU A 8 3.08 9.47 13.38
CA LEU A 8 2.36 8.96 12.20
C LEU A 8 2.83 9.65 10.92
N ILE A 9 2.98 10.97 10.92
CA ILE A 9 3.46 11.72 9.76
C ILE A 9 4.89 11.32 9.40
N ILE A 10 5.80 11.27 10.38
CA ILE A 10 7.20 10.90 10.14
C ILE A 10 7.29 9.46 9.60
N THR A 11 6.55 8.54 10.20
CA THR A 11 6.52 7.14 9.74
C THR A 11 5.91 7.02 8.35
N ALA A 12 4.82 7.73 8.06
CA ALA A 12 4.19 7.71 6.74
C ALA A 12 5.13 8.26 5.65
N ILE A 13 5.80 9.38 5.92
CA ILE A 13 6.80 9.95 5.00
C ILE A 13 7.97 8.97 4.82
N GLY A 14 8.51 8.44 5.92
CA GLY A 14 9.63 7.52 5.89
C GLY A 14 9.34 6.26 5.07
N ILE A 15 8.19 5.61 5.33
CA ILE A 15 7.75 4.43 4.59
C ILE A 15 7.53 4.78 3.12
N ALA A 16 6.81 5.86 2.80
CA ALA A 16 6.54 6.25 1.41
C ALA A 16 7.84 6.47 0.62
N CYS A 17 8.81 7.17 1.20
CA CYS A 17 10.10 7.42 0.58
C CYS A 17 10.93 6.14 0.42
N LEU A 18 11.11 5.37 1.49
CA LEU A 18 11.93 4.15 1.47
C LEU A 18 11.33 3.09 0.55
N HIS A 19 10.03 2.85 0.64
CA HIS A 19 9.31 1.90 -0.22
C HIS A 19 9.44 2.27 -1.70
N THR A 20 9.23 3.54 -2.05
CA THR A 20 9.34 4.00 -3.45
C THR A 20 10.79 3.94 -3.95
N ALA A 21 11.77 4.29 -3.11
CA ALA A 21 13.17 4.26 -3.49
C ALA A 21 13.70 2.84 -3.69
N LEU A 22 13.30 1.91 -2.81
CA LEU A 22 13.75 0.52 -2.83
C LEU A 22 12.94 -0.36 -3.79
N GLY A 23 11.70 0.02 -4.11
CA GLY A 23 10.81 -0.70 -5.03
C GLY A 23 10.98 -0.25 -6.49
N PRO A 24 11.75 -0.96 -7.33
CA PRO A 24 11.92 -0.59 -8.73
C PRO A 24 10.60 -0.60 -9.51
N ASP A 25 9.63 -1.38 -9.07
CA ASP A 25 8.28 -1.46 -9.62
C ASP A 25 7.51 -0.12 -9.52
N HIS A 26 7.90 0.77 -8.61
CA HIS A 26 7.21 2.05 -8.40
C HIS A 26 7.71 3.18 -9.32
N TYR A 27 8.90 3.06 -9.92
CA TYR A 27 9.45 4.10 -10.81
C TYR A 27 9.89 3.59 -12.18
N LEU A 28 10.37 2.34 -12.27
CA LEU A 28 10.92 1.79 -13.52
C LEU A 28 9.91 1.77 -14.68
N PRO A 29 8.61 1.46 -14.47
CA PRO A 29 7.62 1.51 -15.55
C PRO A 29 7.47 2.91 -16.15
N PHE A 30 7.45 3.95 -15.31
CA PHE A 30 7.34 5.34 -15.77
C PHE A 30 8.59 5.79 -16.54
N ILE A 31 9.78 5.38 -16.10
CA ILE A 31 11.04 5.64 -16.80
C ILE A 31 11.05 4.95 -18.17
N ALA A 32 10.65 3.66 -18.23
CA ALA A 32 10.59 2.90 -19.46
C ALA A 32 9.58 3.50 -20.46
N LEU A 33 8.39 3.89 -19.99
CA LEU A 33 7.38 4.58 -20.80
C LEU A 33 7.87 5.94 -21.29
N SER A 34 8.50 6.73 -20.41
CA SER A 34 9.05 8.05 -20.77
C SER A 34 10.09 7.93 -21.87
N LYS A 35 11.02 6.96 -21.76
CA LYS A 35 12.07 6.73 -22.75
C LYS A 35 11.51 6.24 -24.09
N THR A 36 10.63 5.24 -24.06
CA THR A 36 10.05 4.65 -25.29
C THR A 36 9.15 5.62 -26.05
N ARG A 37 8.48 6.54 -25.33
CA ARG A 37 7.56 7.52 -25.93
C ARG A 37 8.20 8.91 -26.15
N GLY A 38 9.47 9.09 -25.82
CA GLY A 38 10.16 10.39 -25.91
C GLY A 38 9.46 11.50 -25.12
N TRP A 39 8.91 11.19 -23.94
CA TRP A 39 8.22 12.19 -23.12
C TRP A 39 9.20 13.20 -22.52
N SER A 40 8.78 14.47 -22.46
CA SER A 40 9.47 15.47 -21.65
C SER A 40 9.34 15.14 -20.17
N PHE A 41 10.30 15.61 -19.36
CA PHE A 41 10.29 15.40 -17.92
C PHE A 41 8.97 15.83 -17.27
N GLY A 42 8.44 17.00 -17.66
CA GLY A 42 7.16 17.51 -17.14
C GLY A 42 5.97 16.60 -17.45
N LYS A 43 5.93 16.00 -18.65
CA LYS A 43 4.87 15.04 -19.01
C LYS A 43 4.97 13.77 -18.18
N THR A 44 6.19 13.25 -17.97
CA THR A 44 6.42 12.07 -17.13
C THR A 44 6.03 12.34 -15.68
N LEU A 45 6.43 13.50 -15.14
CA LEU A 45 6.09 13.91 -13.79
C LEU A 45 4.57 14.04 -13.59
N LEU A 46 3.85 14.63 -14.56
CA LEU A 46 2.39 14.72 -14.52
C LEU A 46 1.75 13.33 -14.41
N TRP A 47 2.17 12.38 -15.24
CA TRP A 47 1.62 11.02 -15.20
C TRP A 47 1.97 10.27 -13.90
N VAL A 48 3.20 10.44 -13.38
CA VAL A 48 3.58 9.87 -12.08
C VAL A 48 2.68 10.40 -10.97
N ILE A 49 2.41 11.72 -10.95
CA ILE A 49 1.53 12.33 -9.94
C ILE A 49 0.10 11.81 -10.07
N VAL A 50 -0.47 11.82 -11.28
CA VAL A 50 -1.86 11.38 -11.51
C VAL A 50 -2.03 9.91 -11.11
N CYS A 51 -1.14 9.03 -11.57
CA CYS A 51 -1.19 7.61 -11.22
C CYS A 51 -0.92 7.37 -9.74
N GLY A 52 0.04 8.07 -9.14
CA GLY A 52 0.35 7.98 -7.72
C GLY A 52 -0.83 8.40 -6.85
N CYS A 53 -1.49 9.52 -7.18
CA CYS A 53 -2.72 9.94 -6.51
C CYS A 53 -3.81 8.87 -6.65
N GLY A 54 -4.06 8.37 -7.86
CA GLY A 54 -5.05 7.30 -8.07
C GLY A 54 -4.76 6.05 -7.24
N HIS A 55 -3.50 5.62 -7.19
CA HIS A 55 -3.06 4.47 -6.40
C HIS A 55 -3.31 4.68 -4.89
N VAL A 56 -2.88 5.81 -4.33
CA VAL A 56 -3.04 6.09 -2.89
C VAL A 56 -4.51 6.28 -2.52
N TRP A 57 -5.27 7.10 -3.27
CA TRP A 57 -6.68 7.34 -2.97
C TRP A 57 -7.52 6.08 -3.11
N SER A 58 -7.25 5.22 -4.11
CA SER A 58 -7.95 3.94 -4.23
C SER A 58 -7.74 3.05 -3.01
N SER A 59 -6.53 3.03 -2.45
CA SER A 59 -6.21 2.28 -1.23
C SER A 59 -6.94 2.84 -0.01
N VAL A 60 -6.98 4.18 0.13
CA VAL A 60 -7.74 4.84 1.21
C VAL A 60 -9.23 4.53 1.10
N LEU A 61 -9.80 4.62 -0.09
CA LEU A 61 -11.23 4.31 -0.32
C LEU A 61 -11.56 2.85 0.00
N LEU A 62 -10.71 1.91 -0.42
CA LEU A 62 -10.87 0.49 -0.05
C LEU A 62 -10.75 0.28 1.46
N GLY A 63 -9.81 0.98 2.12
CA GLY A 63 -9.66 0.94 3.58
C GLY A 63 -10.90 1.47 4.32
N LEU A 64 -11.42 2.61 3.89
CA LEU A 64 -12.65 3.18 4.44
C LEU A 64 -13.88 2.30 4.17
N GLY A 65 -13.99 1.74 2.97
CA GLY A 65 -15.04 0.78 2.62
C GLY A 65 -14.97 -0.48 3.48
N GLY A 66 -13.77 -1.04 3.65
CA GLY A 66 -13.52 -2.16 4.55
C GLY A 66 -13.86 -1.85 6.01
N ALA A 67 -13.51 -0.65 6.48
CA ALA A 67 -13.88 -0.20 7.82
C ALA A 67 -15.39 -0.01 8.00
N ALA A 68 -16.10 0.52 7.00
CA ALA A 68 -17.55 0.69 7.04
C ALA A 68 -18.30 -0.65 7.05
N LEU A 69 -17.86 -1.61 6.22
CA LEU A 69 -18.37 -2.98 6.25
C LEU A 69 -18.03 -3.67 7.58
N GLY A 70 -16.80 -3.48 8.05
CA GLY A 70 -16.30 -3.97 9.33
C GLY A 70 -17.07 -3.42 10.53
N TRP A 71 -17.52 -2.17 10.49
CA TRP A 71 -18.36 -1.56 11.53
C TRP A 71 -19.68 -2.32 11.69
N SER A 72 -20.33 -2.71 10.60
CA SER A 72 -21.57 -3.50 10.65
C SER A 72 -21.33 -4.93 11.14
N LEU A 73 -20.14 -5.48 10.87
CA LEU A 73 -19.69 -6.80 11.31
C LEU A 73 -19.12 -6.80 12.75
N SER A 74 -18.78 -5.65 13.33
CA SER A 74 -18.18 -5.53 14.67
C SER A 74 -19.09 -6.06 15.78
N LYS A 75 -20.39 -6.23 15.52
CA LYS A 75 -21.33 -6.93 16.40
C LYS A 75 -21.15 -8.45 16.44
N LEU A 76 -20.31 -9.01 15.56
CA LEU A 76 -19.89 -10.42 15.49
C LEU A 76 -18.39 -10.56 15.85
N SER A 77 -17.97 -10.00 16.99
CA SER A 77 -16.55 -9.93 17.40
C SER A 77 -15.81 -11.27 17.46
N TRP A 78 -16.55 -12.37 17.67
CA TRP A 78 -16.01 -13.74 17.62
C TRP A 78 -15.51 -14.13 16.21
N MET A 79 -16.24 -13.71 15.18
CA MET A 79 -15.92 -14.02 13.78
C MET A 79 -14.74 -13.16 13.26
N GLU A 80 -14.58 -11.95 13.79
CA GLU A 80 -13.45 -11.07 13.48
C GLU A 80 -12.11 -11.65 13.98
N ASN A 81 -12.08 -12.14 15.23
CA ASN A 81 -10.88 -12.74 15.83
C ASN A 81 -10.45 -14.03 15.14
N ILE A 82 -11.41 -14.87 14.74
CA ILE A 82 -11.12 -16.12 13.99
C ILE A 82 -10.58 -15.78 12.60
N ARG A 83 -11.20 -14.83 11.89
CA ARG A 83 -10.74 -14.40 10.56
C ARG A 83 -9.32 -13.83 10.62
N GLY A 84 -9.06 -12.92 11.58
CA GLY A 84 -7.75 -12.31 11.76
C GLY A 84 -6.68 -13.36 12.07
N GLY A 85 -6.98 -14.29 12.98
CA GLY A 85 -6.09 -15.40 13.33
C GLY A 85 -5.78 -16.31 12.13
N ILE A 86 -6.81 -16.77 11.40
CA ILE A 86 -6.63 -17.63 10.23
C ILE A 86 -5.83 -16.93 9.14
N ALA A 87 -6.13 -15.65 8.84
CA ALA A 87 -5.40 -14.89 7.84
C ALA A 87 -3.92 -14.72 8.22
N GLY A 88 -3.63 -14.42 9.49
CA GLY A 88 -2.26 -14.33 10.00
C GLY A 88 -1.49 -15.64 9.86
N TRP A 89 -2.08 -16.76 10.29
CA TRP A 89 -1.46 -18.07 10.18
C TRP A 89 -1.28 -18.53 8.73
N ALA A 90 -2.26 -18.27 7.87
CA ALA A 90 -2.17 -18.61 6.44
C ALA A 90 -1.04 -17.84 5.75
N LEU A 91 -0.93 -16.53 6.00
CA LEU A 91 0.15 -15.71 5.44
C LEU A 91 1.53 -16.11 5.98
N LEU A 92 1.62 -16.45 7.27
CA LEU A 92 2.88 -16.93 7.87
C LEU A 92 3.33 -18.25 7.25
N ILE A 93 2.44 -19.24 7.17
CA ILE A 93 2.74 -20.55 6.57
C ILE A 93 3.10 -20.38 5.09
N PHE A 94 2.33 -19.59 4.35
CA PHE A 94 2.62 -19.31 2.95
C PHE A 94 4.00 -18.66 2.78
N GLY A 95 4.34 -17.65 3.58
CA GLY A 95 5.65 -17.01 3.55
C GLY A 95 6.80 -17.95 3.89
N LEU A 96 6.63 -18.84 4.88
CA LEU A 96 7.63 -19.86 5.22
C LEU A 96 7.81 -20.88 4.11
N LEU A 97 6.73 -21.38 3.52
CA LEU A 97 6.79 -22.32 2.40
C LEU A 97 7.43 -21.67 1.18
N TYR A 98 7.05 -20.44 0.84
CA TYR A 98 7.65 -19.69 -0.26
C TYR A 98 9.14 -19.42 -0.01
N GLY A 99 9.54 -19.04 1.19
CA GLY A 99 10.95 -18.83 1.54
C GLY A 99 11.80 -20.10 1.53
N ILE A 100 11.22 -21.26 1.85
CA ILE A 100 11.89 -22.57 1.69
C ILE A 100 11.97 -22.96 0.21
N TRP A 101 10.98 -22.58 -0.60
CA TRP A 101 10.92 -22.91 -2.02
C TRP A 101 11.88 -22.07 -2.87
N GLY A 102 12.01 -20.76 -2.57
CA GLY A 102 12.85 -19.80 -3.29
C GLY A 102 12.04 -18.79 -4.10
#